data_AF-A0A967L3A1-F1
#
_entry.id   AF-A0A967L3A1-F1
#
_cell.length_a   1.000
_cell.length_b   1.000
_cell.length_c   1.000
_cell.angle_alpha   90.00
_cell.angle_beta   90.00
_cell.angle_gamma   90.00
#
_symmetry.space_group_name_H-M   'P 1'
#
loop_
_entity.id
_entity.type
_entity.pdbx_description
1 polymer ?
#
loop_
_entity_poly.entity_id
_entity_poly.type
_entity_poly.pdbx_seq_one_letter_code
_entity_poly.pdbx_strand_id
1 'polypeptide(L)'
;DGPLSTTEFDLMKDHVLTGENIIKPIEYLRFASPMIRHHHERYDGLGYPDGLRGDQIPLGARIIGVADAFDAMTTHRPYNEPLSLGEAMEEFEALKGK
;
A
#
# COMPACT_ATOMS: atom_id res chain seq x y z
N ASP A 1 15.33 0.33 -17.73
CA ASP A 1 14.36 -0.23 -16.78
C ASP A 1 12.97 -0.14 -17.37
N GLY A 2 12.23 -1.25 -17.34
CA GLY A 2 10.90 -1.39 -17.92
C GLY A 2 9.92 -1.97 -16.89
N PRO A 3 8.63 -2.11 -17.24
CA PRO A 3 7.65 -2.66 -16.32
C PRO A 3 8.02 -4.10 -15.92
N LEU A 4 7.73 -4.45 -14.67
CA LEU A 4 7.85 -5.83 -14.19
C LEU A 4 6.92 -6.75 -14.98
N SER A 5 7.39 -7.96 -15.28
CA SER A 5 6.52 -9.05 -15.73
C SER A 5 5.51 -9.42 -14.63
N THR A 6 4.44 -10.12 -14.99
CA THR A 6 3.42 -10.57 -14.02
C THR A 6 4.06 -11.37 -12.88
N THR A 7 4.97 -12.28 -13.19
CA THR A 7 5.67 -13.10 -12.18
C THR A 7 6.53 -12.25 -11.25
N GLU A 8 7.28 -11.28 -11.77
CA GLU A 8 8.09 -10.38 -10.96
C GLU A 8 7.22 -9.48 -10.08
N PHE A 9 6.08 -9.02 -10.60
CA PHE A 9 5.12 -8.24 -9.84
C PHE A 9 4.48 -9.06 -8.73
N ASP A 10 4.11 -10.32 -8.99
CA ASP A 10 3.57 -11.22 -7.97
C ASP A 10 4.59 -11.51 -6.87
N LEU A 11 5.87 -11.71 -7.22
CA LEU A 11 6.94 -11.85 -6.23
C LEU A 11 7.17 -10.56 -5.42
N MET A 12 7.06 -9.39 -6.05
CA MET A 12 7.21 -8.10 -5.35
C MET A 12 6.14 -7.90 -4.28
N LYS A 13 4.92 -8.40 -4.48
CA LYS A 13 3.84 -8.34 -3.47
C LYS A 13 4.22 -9.04 -2.16
N ASP A 14 5.11 -10.03 -2.18
CA ASP A 14 5.55 -10.76 -0.97
C ASP A 14 6.30 -9.88 0.04
N HIS A 15 6.67 -8.64 -0.31
CA HIS A 15 7.31 -7.74 0.63
C HIS A 15 6.44 -7.44 1.86
N VAL A 16 5.10 -7.48 1.74
CA VAL A 16 4.19 -7.30 2.88
C VAL A 16 4.32 -8.45 3.89
N LEU A 17 4.46 -9.67 3.38
CA LEU A 17 4.67 -10.89 4.17
C LEU A 17 6.07 -10.91 4.77
N THR A 18 7.06 -10.49 3.98
CA THR A 18 8.45 -10.39 4.41
C THR A 18 8.60 -9.36 5.52
N GLY A 19 8.03 -8.16 5.35
CA GLY A 19 8.03 -7.10 6.35
C GLY A 19 7.34 -7.52 7.65
N GLU A 20 6.18 -8.17 7.55
CA GLU A 20 5.50 -8.77 8.70
C GLU A 20 6.43 -9.74 9.45
N ASN A 21 7.07 -10.68 8.74
CA ASN A 21 7.95 -11.68 9.33
C ASN A 21 9.21 -11.06 9.97
N ILE A 22 9.75 -9.97 9.42
CA ILE A 22 10.89 -9.24 9.99
C ILE A 22 10.54 -8.66 11.36
N ILE A 23 9.34 -8.08 11.52
CA ILE A 23 8.98 -7.41 12.78
C ILE A 23 8.34 -8.34 13.81
N LYS A 24 7.75 -9.46 13.37
CA LYS A 24 7.05 -10.43 14.23
C LYS A 24 7.82 -10.87 15.48
N PRO A 25 9.15 -11.14 15.45
CA PRO A 25 9.90 -11.50 16.66
C PRO A 25 10.17 -10.33 17.61
N ILE A 26 9.97 -9.08 17.19
CA ILE A 26 10.23 -7.88 18.00
C ILE A 26 8.96 -7.53 18.79
N GLU A 27 8.94 -7.87 20.07
CA GLU A 27 7.73 -7.80 20.91
C GLU A 27 7.05 -6.42 20.90
N TYR A 28 7.82 -5.34 21.07
CA TYR A 28 7.28 -3.99 21.10
C TYR A 28 6.76 -3.49 19.73
N LEU A 29 7.07 -4.18 18.63
CA LEU A 29 6.57 -3.88 17.28
C LEU A 29 5.41 -4.77 16.85
N ARG A 30 5.01 -5.75 17.67
CA ARG A 30 3.97 -6.72 17.28
C ARG A 30 2.66 -6.06 16.84
N PHE A 31 2.32 -4.92 17.43
CA PHE A 31 1.11 -4.16 17.06
C PHE A 31 1.13 -3.64 15.61
N ALA A 32 2.31 -3.48 15.01
CA ALA A 32 2.49 -3.01 13.63
C ALA A 32 2.29 -4.12 12.59
N SER A 33 2.32 -5.40 12.98
CA SER A 33 2.14 -6.57 12.10
C SER A 33 0.95 -6.43 11.13
N PRO A 34 -0.30 -6.17 11.59
CA PRO A 34 -1.45 -6.02 10.69
C PRO A 34 -1.33 -4.78 9.78
N MET A 35 -0.66 -3.73 10.23
CA MET A 35 -0.44 -2.53 9.41
C MET A 35 0.51 -2.82 8.25
N ILE A 36 1.64 -3.49 8.53
CA ILE A 36 2.62 -3.87 7.51
C ILE A 36 2.04 -4.90 6.54
N ARG A 37 1.35 -5.92 7.03
CA ARG A 37 0.79 -6.97 6.17
C ARG A 37 -0.24 -6.42 5.18
N HIS A 38 -1.08 -5.48 5.60
CA HIS A 38 -2.29 -5.10 4.86
C HIS A 38 -2.25 -3.70 4.24
N HIS A 39 -1.13 -2.98 4.26
CA HIS A 39 -1.09 -1.60 3.74
C HIS A 39 -1.32 -1.47 2.23
N HIS A 40 -1.23 -2.58 1.47
CA HIS A 40 -1.60 -2.66 0.06
C HIS A 40 -2.96 -3.33 -0.19
N GLU A 41 -3.75 -3.58 0.86
CA GLU A 41 -5.17 -3.91 0.70
C GLU A 41 -5.93 -2.69 0.19
N ARG A 42 -6.91 -2.94 -0.68
CA ARG A 42 -7.74 -1.90 -1.31
C ARG A 42 -9.16 -2.01 -0.78
N TYR A 43 -9.86 -0.89 -0.64
CA TYR A 43 -11.20 -0.88 -0.03
C TYR A 43 -12.19 -1.74 -0.83
N ASP A 44 -12.01 -1.86 -2.14
CA ASP A 44 -12.77 -2.73 -3.06
C ASP A 44 -12.42 -4.23 -2.97
N GLY A 45 -11.36 -4.60 -2.27
CA GLY A 45 -10.86 -5.97 -2.13
C GLY A 45 -10.10 -6.51 -3.33
N LEU A 46 -9.64 -5.63 -4.23
CA LEU A 46 -8.73 -5.99 -5.32
C LEU A 46 -7.25 -5.85 -4.92
N GLY A 47 -7.00 -5.52 -3.64
CA GLY A 47 -5.68 -5.43 -3.05
C GLY A 47 -5.09 -6.80 -2.69
N TYR A 48 -3.98 -6.77 -1.96
CA TYR A 48 -3.24 -7.95 -1.55
C TYR A 48 -2.67 -7.73 -0.13
N PRO A 49 -2.29 -8.80 0.60
CA PRO A 49 -2.19 -10.20 0.18
C PRO A 49 -3.47 -11.03 0.32
N ASP A 50 -4.43 -10.58 1.13
CA ASP A 50 -5.56 -11.40 1.58
C ASP A 50 -6.90 -10.99 0.92
N GLY A 51 -6.94 -9.87 0.18
CA GLY A 51 -8.13 -9.42 -0.55
C GLY A 51 -9.23 -8.91 0.39
N LEU A 52 -8.84 -8.26 1.48
CA LEU A 52 -9.75 -7.74 2.49
C LEU A 52 -10.59 -6.59 1.93
N ARG A 53 -11.85 -6.49 2.35
CA ARG A 53 -12.79 -5.47 1.86
C ARG A 53 -13.24 -4.51 2.95
N GLY A 54 -13.29 -3.23 2.59
CA GLY A 54 -13.81 -2.17 3.44
C GLY A 54 -13.20 -2.18 4.85
N ASP A 55 -14.07 -2.28 5.85
CA ASP A 55 -13.65 -2.25 7.26
C ASP A 55 -13.01 -3.54 7.77
N GLN A 56 -12.89 -4.58 6.94
CA GLN A 56 -12.04 -5.73 7.25
C GLN A 56 -10.55 -5.33 7.25
N ILE A 57 -10.19 -4.26 6.52
CA ILE A 57 -8.83 -3.74 6.49
C ILE A 57 -8.57 -2.97 7.80
N PRO A 58 -7.50 -3.31 8.55
CA PRO A 58 -7.13 -2.59 9.75
C PRO A 58 -7.04 -1.08 9.50
N LEU A 59 -7.57 -0.27 10.41
CA LEU A 59 -7.59 1.19 10.24
C LEU A 59 -6.19 1.76 9.99
N GLY A 60 -5.18 1.29 10.72
CA GLY A 60 -3.79 1.72 10.52
C GLY A 60 -3.25 1.37 9.12
N ALA A 61 -3.63 0.22 8.55
CA ALA A 61 -3.23 -0.16 7.20
C ALA A 61 -3.87 0.77 6.15
N ARG A 62 -5.15 1.13 6.32
CA ARG A 62 -5.84 2.11 5.47
C ARG A 62 -5.17 3.49 5.51
N ILE A 63 -4.76 3.94 6.70
CA ILE A 63 -4.05 5.21 6.88
C ILE A 63 -2.70 5.18 6.16
N ILE A 64 -1.92 4.10 6.33
CA ILE A 64 -0.63 3.93 5.66
C ILE A 64 -0.80 3.88 4.15
N GLY A 65 -1.77 3.12 3.63
CA GLY A 65 -2.00 3.00 2.19
C GLY A 65 -2.31 4.36 1.54
N VAL A 66 -3.12 5.20 2.19
CA VAL A 66 -3.38 6.57 1.71
C VAL A 66 -2.13 7.44 1.77
N ALA A 67 -1.35 7.35 2.86
CA ALA A 67 -0.12 8.12 3.02
C ALA A 67 0.96 7.72 1.99
N ASP A 68 1.12 6.41 1.73
CA ASP A 68 2.05 5.87 0.75
C ASP A 68 1.65 6.26 -0.68
N ALA A 69 0.35 6.18 -1.01
CA ALA A 69 -0.14 6.66 -2.30
C ALA A 69 0.10 8.17 -2.49
N PHE A 70 -0.13 8.98 -1.45
CA PHE A 70 0.14 10.42 -1.51
C PHE A 70 1.61 10.72 -1.77
N ASP A 71 2.52 10.09 -1.02
CA ASP A 71 3.97 10.25 -1.23
C ASP A 71 4.39 9.77 -2.62
N ALA A 72 3.87 8.62 -3.08
CA ALA A 72 4.17 8.09 -4.40
C ALA A 72 3.72 9.00 -5.54
N MET A 73 2.62 9.73 -5.36
CA MET A 73 2.11 10.70 -6.33
C MET A 73 2.88 12.03 -6.30
N THR A 74 3.32 12.49 -5.13
CA THR A 74 3.80 13.88 -4.95
C THR A 74 5.31 14.02 -4.79
N THR A 75 6.05 12.91 -4.73
CA THR A 75 7.51 12.89 -4.65
C THR A 75 8.13 12.48 -6.00
N HIS A 76 9.22 13.14 -6.39
CA HIS A 76 9.94 12.82 -7.62
C HIS A 76 10.49 11.39 -7.57
N ARG A 77 10.10 10.55 -8.55
CA ARG A 77 10.60 9.17 -8.72
C ARG A 77 11.20 9.04 -10.12
N PRO A 78 12.17 8.11 -10.37
CA PRO A 78 12.87 8.01 -11.66
C PRO A 78 11.97 7.86 -12.89
N TYR A 79 10.72 7.45 -12.71
CA TYR A 79 9.78 7.14 -13.78
C TYR A 79 8.58 8.09 -13.88
N ASN A 80 8.37 9.00 -12.91
CA ASN A 80 7.21 9.91 -12.87
C ASN A 80 7.60 11.28 -12.30
N GLU A 81 7.12 12.34 -12.96
CA GLU A 81 7.09 13.68 -12.38
C GLU A 81 6.03 13.75 -11.26
N PRO A 82 6.30 14.47 -10.17
CA PRO A 82 5.37 14.58 -9.06
C PRO A 82 4.12 15.36 -9.47
N LEU A 83 2.95 14.84 -9.08
CA LEU A 83 1.68 15.56 -9.15
C LEU A 83 1.69 16.76 -8.21
N SER A 84 1.00 17.82 -8.62
CA SER A 84 0.63 18.90 -7.71
C SER A 84 -0.33 18.41 -6.63
N LEU A 85 -0.44 19.18 -5.54
CA LEU A 85 -1.41 18.88 -4.49
C LEU A 85 -2.85 18.82 -5.03
N GLY A 86 -3.22 19.67 -5.99
CA GLY A 86 -4.55 19.67 -6.59
C GLY A 86 -4.85 18.37 -7.33
N GLU A 87 -3.92 17.93 -8.18
CA GLU A 87 -4.03 16.68 -8.94
C GLU A 87 -4.10 15.45 -8.02
N ALA A 88 -3.27 15.40 -6.97
CA ALA A 88 -3.31 14.30 -6.01
C ALA A 88 -4.66 14.23 -5.26
N MET A 89 -5.27 15.38 -4.97
CA MET A 89 -6.60 15.42 -4.34
C MET A 89 -7.73 15.01 -5.29
N GLU A 90 -7.63 15.37 -6.57
CA GLU A 90 -8.56 14.89 -7.61
C GLU A 90 -8.49 13.37 -7.75
N GLU A 91 -7.28 12.80 -7.75
CA GLU A 91 -7.07 11.34 -7.81
C GLU A 91 -7.69 10.65 -6.58
N PHE A 92 -7.52 11.22 -5.38
CA PHE A 92 -8.15 10.66 -4.19
C PHE A 92 -9.68 10.68 -4.21
N GLU A 93 -10.31 11.74 -4.71
CA GLU A 93 -11.77 11.76 -4.83
C GLU A 93 -12.24 10.73 -5.89
N ALA A 94 -11.47 10.54 -6.97
CA ALA A 94 -11.76 9.52 -7.99
C ALA A 94 -11.60 8.07 -7.49
N LEU A 95 -10.71 7.85 -6.51
CA LEU A 95 -10.42 6.55 -5.92
C LEU A 95 -11.22 6.25 -4.63
N LYS A 96 -12.00 7.20 -4.13
CA LYS A 96 -12.76 7.05 -2.89
C LYS A 96 -13.65 5.80 -2.89
N GLY A 97 -13.49 4.98 -1.86
CA GLY A 97 -14.23 3.72 -1.68
C GLY A 97 -13.74 2.56 -2.55
N LYS A 98 -12.64 2.75 -3.28
CA LYS A 98 -11.93 1.70 -3.99
C LYS A 98 -10.72 1.21 -3.19
#